data_AF-A0A9E4YWZ1-F1
#
_entry.id   AF-A0A9E4YWZ1-F1
#
_cell.length_a   1.000
_cell.length_b   1.000
_cell.length_c   1.000
_cell.angle_alpha   90.00
_cell.angle_beta   90.00
_cell.angle_gamma   90.00
#
_symmetry.space_group_name_H-M   'P 1'
#
loop_
_entity.id
_entity.type
_entity.pdbx_description
1 polymer ?
#
loop_
_entity_poly.entity_id
_entity_poly.type
_entity_poly.pdbx_seq_one_letter_code
_entity_poly.pdbx_strand_id
1 'polypeptide(L)'
;MRNREGMGVWEHRGKVAIVGWGQSHMDRRWDGVTMDRSCGGLTKEACLKAIADAGLSLGDIDGLITSAETRAEQTWAPRPYFAPPYDTEDGLIKASAEWIQKELGFKNVKYLESDAPYIGPMMGQAAQAVGDGLCETALVWYPMVNLEGRYGHNNPQNTDQEAPGNSAFTLPWGY
;
A
#
# COMPACT_ATOMS: atom_id res chain seq x y z
N MET A 1 -20.39 6.88 -3.49
CA MET A 1 -20.60 5.42 -3.61
C MET A 1 -21.90 5.12 -4.37
N ARG A 2 -21.87 4.15 -5.28
CA ARG A 2 -23.05 3.62 -5.98
C ARG A 2 -23.78 2.61 -5.09
N ASN A 3 -24.55 3.11 -4.13
CA ASN A 3 -25.13 2.33 -3.02
C ASN A 3 -26.65 2.05 -3.15
N ARG A 4 -27.20 2.12 -4.36
CA ARG A 4 -28.64 1.94 -4.62
C ARG A 4 -28.85 1.14 -5.91
N GLU A 5 -29.97 0.43 -6.00
CA GLU A 5 -30.37 -0.24 -7.23
C GLU A 5 -30.80 0.75 -8.32
N GLY A 6 -30.81 0.30 -9.59
CA GLY A 6 -31.31 1.11 -10.71
C GLY A 6 -30.37 2.22 -11.19
N MET A 7 -29.15 2.33 -10.67
CA MET A 7 -28.18 3.37 -11.06
C MET A 7 -27.61 3.22 -12.49
N GLY A 8 -28.08 2.23 -13.25
CA GLY A 8 -27.67 1.98 -14.63
C GLY A 8 -26.20 1.60 -14.79
N VAL A 9 -25.69 1.82 -16.00
CA VAL A 9 -24.27 1.63 -16.33
C VAL A 9 -23.45 2.73 -15.64
N TRP A 10 -22.27 2.38 -15.12
CA TRP A 10 -21.33 3.36 -14.58
C TRP A 10 -20.92 4.39 -15.64
N GLU A 11 -21.02 5.67 -15.29
CA GLU A 11 -20.87 6.84 -16.16
C GLU A 11 -19.48 6.95 -16.85
N HIS A 12 -18.47 6.33 -16.25
CA HIS A 12 -17.09 6.32 -16.75
C HIS A 12 -16.66 4.95 -17.29
N ARG A 13 -17.60 4.04 -17.53
CA ARG A 13 -17.31 2.72 -18.10
C ARG A 13 -16.52 2.86 -19.41
N GLY A 14 -15.35 2.22 -19.44
CA GLY A 14 -14.46 2.23 -20.60
C GLY A 14 -13.70 3.54 -20.82
N LYS A 15 -13.71 4.46 -19.85
CA LYS A 15 -12.99 5.75 -19.92
C LYS A 15 -11.75 5.81 -19.02
N VAL A 16 -11.57 4.84 -18.13
CA VAL A 16 -10.43 4.73 -17.22
C VAL A 16 -9.73 3.41 -17.48
N ALA A 17 -8.40 3.43 -17.49
CA ALA A 17 -7.56 2.28 -17.74
C ALA A 17 -6.44 2.18 -16.70
N ILE A 18 -5.99 0.95 -16.43
CA ILE A 18 -4.73 0.70 -15.71
C ILE A 18 -3.65 0.58 -16.78
N VAL A 19 -2.65 1.46 -16.70
CA VAL A 19 -1.60 1.57 -17.72
C VAL A 19 -0.24 1.08 -17.25
N GLY A 20 -0.08 0.78 -15.96
CA GLY A 20 1.13 0.18 -15.43
C GLY A 20 0.89 -0.50 -14.08
N TRP A 21 1.78 -1.43 -13.73
CA TRP A 21 1.73 -2.18 -12.48
C TRP A 21 3.13 -2.40 -11.90
N GLY A 22 3.22 -2.41 -10.57
CA GLY A 22 4.48 -2.56 -9.86
C GLY A 22 4.30 -3.35 -8.58
N GLN A 23 5.19 -4.33 -8.38
CA GLN A 23 5.29 -5.09 -7.15
C GLN A 23 6.69 -4.90 -6.56
N SER A 24 6.73 -4.55 -5.28
CA SER A 24 7.98 -4.46 -4.52
C SER A 24 8.60 -5.84 -4.36
N HIS A 25 9.81 -5.87 -3.81
CA HIS A 25 10.27 -7.09 -3.16
C HIS A 25 9.24 -7.56 -2.11
N MET A 26 9.12 -8.88 -1.94
CA MET A 26 8.28 -9.48 -0.91
C MET A 26 9.18 -10.18 0.10
N ASP A 27 9.24 -9.60 1.29
CA ASP A 27 9.87 -10.23 2.44
C ASP A 27 8.82 -10.90 3.30
N ARG A 28 9.24 -11.97 3.98
CA ARG A 28 8.40 -12.61 4.99
C ARG A 28 8.11 -11.66 6.15
N ARG A 29 9.07 -10.84 6.55
CA ARG A 29 9.00 -9.85 7.63
C ARG A 29 10.12 -8.83 7.46
N TRP A 30 9.85 -7.60 7.84
CA TRP A 30 10.88 -6.58 7.96
C TRP A 30 11.72 -6.82 9.23
N ASP A 31 13.04 -6.68 9.12
CA ASP A 31 14.03 -6.91 10.19
C ASP A 31 14.13 -5.77 11.23
N GLY A 32 13.34 -4.72 11.04
CA GLY A 32 13.33 -3.55 11.92
C GLY A 32 14.55 -2.65 11.79
N VAL A 33 15.47 -2.86 10.85
CA VAL A 33 16.70 -2.04 10.70
C VAL A 33 17.05 -1.68 9.26
N THR A 34 16.65 -2.49 8.29
CA THR A 34 16.92 -2.27 6.86
C THR A 34 15.84 -1.38 6.25
N MET A 35 16.06 -0.07 6.23
CA MET A 35 15.02 0.94 5.94
C MET A 35 14.45 0.90 4.51
N ASP A 36 15.20 0.44 3.52
CA ASP A 36 14.71 0.19 2.17
C ASP A 36 13.76 -1.02 2.09
N ARG A 37 13.75 -1.87 3.12
CA ARG A 37 12.80 -2.99 3.31
C ARG A 37 11.67 -2.68 4.27
N SER A 38 11.58 -1.45 4.79
CA SER A 38 10.42 -1.03 5.58
C SER A 38 9.15 -0.94 4.70
N CYS A 39 7.97 -0.79 5.31
CA CYS A 39 6.72 -0.58 4.57
C CYS A 39 6.82 0.58 3.57
N GLY A 40 7.38 1.72 4.01
CA GLY A 40 7.64 2.87 3.14
C GLY A 40 8.72 2.61 2.09
N GLY A 41 9.78 1.88 2.42
CA GLY A 41 10.83 1.49 1.47
C GLY A 41 10.30 0.64 0.31
N LEU A 42 9.58 -0.44 0.64
CA LEU A 42 8.95 -1.32 -0.35
C LEU A 42 7.83 -0.62 -1.12
N THR A 43 7.06 0.25 -0.47
CA THR A 43 6.03 1.05 -1.15
C THR A 43 6.67 1.98 -2.19
N LYS A 44 7.78 2.67 -1.86
CA LYS A 44 8.54 3.46 -2.83
C LYS A 44 8.99 2.61 -4.02
N GLU A 45 9.49 1.41 -3.78
CA GLU A 45 9.88 0.46 -4.83
C GLU A 45 8.69 0.10 -5.74
N ALA A 46 7.54 -0.27 -5.17
CA ALA A 46 6.33 -0.61 -5.93
C ALA A 46 5.82 0.56 -6.76
N CYS A 47 5.75 1.76 -6.16
CA CYS A 47 5.35 2.99 -6.82
C CYS A 47 6.24 3.30 -8.04
N LEU A 48 7.57 3.28 -7.86
CA LEU A 48 8.51 3.56 -8.95
C LEU A 48 8.42 2.52 -10.07
N LYS A 49 8.23 1.24 -9.74
CA LYS A 49 8.02 0.19 -10.75
C LYS A 49 6.72 0.38 -11.55
N ALA A 50 5.62 0.72 -10.88
CA ALA A 50 4.33 0.95 -11.55
C ALA A 50 4.40 2.16 -12.51
N ILE A 51 5.07 3.24 -12.09
CA ILE A 51 5.28 4.43 -12.92
C ILE A 51 6.16 4.09 -14.13
N ALA A 52 7.24 3.32 -13.93
CA ALA A 52 8.13 2.91 -15.01
C ALA A 52 7.43 1.99 -16.02
N ASP A 53 6.62 1.04 -15.55
CA ASP A 53 5.83 0.13 -16.40
C ASP A 53 4.81 0.89 -17.27
N ALA A 54 4.22 1.97 -16.72
CA ALA A 54 3.37 2.88 -17.47
C ALA A 54 4.10 3.77 -18.49
N GLY A 55 5.44 3.78 -18.49
CA GLY A 55 6.25 4.68 -19.31
C GLY A 55 6.14 6.16 -18.89
N LEU A 56 5.78 6.41 -17.63
CA LEU A 56 5.55 7.75 -17.07
C LEU A 56 6.73 8.21 -16.19
N SER A 57 6.71 9.48 -15.85
CA SER A 57 7.59 10.11 -14.85
C SER A 57 6.80 10.53 -13.62
N LEU A 58 7.50 10.88 -12.53
CA LEU A 58 6.86 11.46 -11.34
C LEU A 58 6.07 12.75 -11.63
N GLY A 59 6.42 13.46 -12.70
CA GLY A 59 5.73 14.68 -13.12
C GLY A 59 4.37 14.42 -13.76
N ASP A 60 4.12 13.21 -14.26
CA ASP A 60 2.87 12.86 -14.93
C ASP A 60 1.78 12.42 -13.94
N ILE A 61 2.16 12.19 -12.68
CA ILE A 61 1.24 11.74 -11.63
C ILE A 61 0.67 12.94 -10.89
N ASP A 62 -0.65 13.07 -10.90
CA ASP A 62 -1.38 14.15 -10.21
C ASP A 62 -2.42 13.65 -9.19
N GLY A 63 -2.60 12.33 -9.05
CA GLY A 63 -3.36 11.70 -7.97
C GLY A 63 -2.55 10.65 -7.23
N LEU A 64 -2.64 10.61 -5.90
CA LEU A 64 -2.05 9.57 -5.06
C LEU A 64 -3.12 8.99 -4.13
N ILE A 65 -3.32 7.68 -4.17
CA ILE A 65 -4.39 7.00 -3.45
C ILE A 65 -3.85 5.74 -2.77
N THR A 66 -4.11 5.60 -1.47
CA THR A 66 -3.72 4.43 -0.69
C THR A 66 -4.68 4.15 0.45
N SER A 67 -4.49 3.00 1.07
CA SER A 67 -5.22 2.59 2.26
C SER A 67 -4.37 2.75 3.52
N ALA A 68 -5.02 3.17 4.60
CA ALA A 68 -4.44 3.13 5.94
C ALA A 68 -4.40 1.68 6.50
N GLU A 69 -5.14 0.74 5.92
CA GLU A 69 -5.15 -0.66 6.34
C GLU A 69 -3.92 -1.40 5.80
N THR A 70 -2.99 -1.76 6.69
CA THR A 70 -1.72 -2.40 6.30
C THR A 70 -1.60 -3.87 6.67
N ARG A 71 -2.67 -4.45 7.23
CA ARG A 71 -2.70 -5.82 7.79
C ARG A 71 -1.59 -6.11 8.80
N ALA A 72 -1.04 -5.07 9.44
CA ALA A 72 -0.01 -5.23 10.46
C ALA A 72 -0.45 -6.13 11.63
N GLU A 73 -1.76 -6.20 11.90
CA GLU A 73 -2.47 -6.92 12.99
C GLU A 73 -2.05 -6.53 14.42
N GLN A 74 -0.78 -6.20 14.64
CA GLN A 74 -0.23 -5.63 15.86
C GLN A 74 0.66 -4.43 15.52
N THR A 75 0.57 -3.39 16.32
CA THR A 75 1.46 -2.24 16.23
C THR A 75 2.70 -2.49 17.09
N TRP A 76 3.87 -2.15 16.55
CA TRP A 76 5.16 -2.35 17.21
C TRP A 76 5.41 -1.22 18.24
N ALA A 77 4.49 -1.02 19.19
CA ALA A 77 4.55 0.09 20.15
C ALA A 77 4.53 -0.37 21.62
N PRO A 78 5.26 0.32 22.52
CA PRO A 78 6.14 1.47 22.27
C PRO A 78 7.56 1.05 21.84
N ARG A 79 8.17 1.81 20.90
CA ARG A 79 9.56 1.68 20.46
C ARG A 79 10.18 3.06 20.17
N PRO A 80 11.52 3.21 20.23
CA PRO A 80 12.19 4.38 19.67
C PRO A 80 12.01 4.41 18.15
N TYR A 81 11.78 5.60 17.59
CA TYR A 81 11.81 5.79 16.14
C TYR A 81 13.23 5.94 15.61
N PHE A 82 13.39 5.79 14.29
CA PHE A 82 14.65 5.99 13.58
C PHE A 82 14.87 7.48 13.28
N ALA A 83 15.98 7.79 12.61
CA ALA A 83 16.17 9.11 12.04
C ALA A 83 15.08 9.42 10.99
N PRO A 84 14.75 10.71 10.78
CA PRO A 84 13.87 11.12 9.68
C PRO A 84 14.33 10.48 8.35
N PRO A 85 13.40 10.01 7.49
CA PRO A 85 11.94 10.23 7.51
C PRO A 85 11.13 9.16 8.28
N TYR A 86 11.81 8.29 9.04
CA TYR A 86 11.22 7.15 9.75
C TYR A 86 11.07 7.44 11.25
N ASP A 87 10.89 8.71 11.58
CA ASP A 87 10.68 9.27 12.92
C ASP A 87 9.20 9.18 13.38
N THR A 88 8.34 8.54 12.57
CA THR A 88 6.92 8.28 12.85
C THR A 88 6.52 6.88 12.38
N GLU A 89 5.25 6.48 12.63
CA GLU A 89 4.71 5.23 12.08
C GLU A 89 4.55 5.25 10.56
N ASP A 90 4.52 6.43 9.95
CA ASP A 90 4.51 6.60 8.50
C ASP A 90 5.89 6.35 7.92
N GLY A 91 5.96 5.50 6.90
CA GLY A 91 7.19 4.89 6.40
C GLY A 91 7.58 3.59 7.10
N LEU A 92 7.03 3.29 8.29
CA LEU A 92 7.35 2.08 9.06
C LEU A 92 6.25 1.01 8.96
N ILE A 93 5.03 1.34 9.37
CA ILE A 93 3.88 0.41 9.38
C ILE A 93 2.77 0.80 8.41
N LYS A 94 2.87 2.00 7.84
CA LYS A 94 2.02 2.53 6.78
C LYS A 94 2.86 3.36 5.82
N ALA A 95 2.31 3.70 4.67
CA ALA A 95 2.92 4.60 3.71
C ALA A 95 1.83 5.48 3.10
N SER A 96 1.53 6.60 3.77
CA SER A 96 0.48 7.53 3.34
C SER A 96 0.82 8.20 2.01
N ALA A 97 -0.21 8.76 1.37
CA ALA A 97 -0.04 9.56 0.16
C ALA A 97 0.85 10.77 0.41
N GLU A 98 0.72 11.43 1.56
CA GLU A 98 1.55 12.57 1.95
C GLU A 98 3.02 12.17 2.14
N TRP A 99 3.28 11.03 2.80
CA TRP A 99 4.64 10.56 3.02
C TRP A 99 5.30 10.17 1.70
N ILE A 100 4.59 9.41 0.84
CA ILE A 100 5.09 9.03 -0.48
C ILE A 100 5.29 10.27 -1.39
N GLN A 101 4.39 11.25 -1.33
CA GLN A 101 4.53 12.51 -2.04
C GLN A 101 5.85 13.20 -1.70
N LYS A 102 6.12 13.34 -0.40
CA LYS A 102 7.32 13.99 0.13
C LYS A 102 8.58 13.21 -0.24
N GLU A 103 8.59 11.91 -0.01
CA GLU A 103 9.79 11.07 -0.14
C GLU A 103 10.20 10.78 -1.58
N LEU A 104 9.25 10.67 -2.50
CA LEU A 104 9.55 10.57 -3.93
C LEU A 104 9.63 11.95 -4.62
N GLY A 105 9.15 13.00 -3.96
CA GLY A 105 9.29 14.37 -4.45
C GLY A 105 8.33 14.74 -5.59
N PHE A 106 7.12 14.18 -5.61
CA PHE A 106 6.09 14.52 -6.60
C PHE A 106 5.74 16.02 -6.55
N LYS A 107 5.59 16.64 -7.73
CA LYS A 107 5.41 18.10 -7.85
C LYS A 107 4.02 18.53 -8.28
N ASN A 108 3.28 17.65 -8.96
CA ASN A 108 2.04 18.00 -9.65
C ASN A 108 0.78 17.41 -9.00
N VAL A 109 0.89 16.87 -7.79
CA VAL A 109 -0.23 16.22 -7.09
C VAL A 109 -1.32 17.23 -6.75
N LYS A 110 -2.55 16.90 -7.17
CA LYS A 110 -3.78 17.66 -6.93
C LYS A 110 -4.74 16.91 -6.01
N TYR A 111 -4.69 15.58 -6.02
CA TYR A 111 -5.56 14.71 -5.23
C TYR A 111 -4.75 13.74 -4.38
N LEU A 112 -4.99 13.76 -3.08
CA LEU A 112 -4.39 12.86 -2.09
C LEU A 112 -5.54 12.15 -1.37
N GLU A 113 -5.43 10.83 -1.25
CA GLU A 113 -6.34 10.00 -0.46
C GLU A 113 -5.53 8.93 0.26
N SER A 114 -5.39 9.07 1.59
CA SER A 114 -4.60 8.16 2.42
C SER A 114 -5.46 7.17 3.21
N ASP A 115 -6.78 7.34 3.22
CA ASP A 115 -7.72 6.52 3.97
C ASP A 115 -8.73 5.82 3.04
N ALA A 116 -8.26 5.44 1.84
CA ALA A 116 -9.06 4.61 0.95
C ALA A 116 -9.31 3.23 1.60
N PRO A 117 -10.40 2.54 1.22
CA PRO A 117 -10.66 1.17 1.65
C PRO A 117 -9.54 0.20 1.27
N TYR A 118 -9.70 -1.07 1.64
CA TYR A 118 -8.80 -2.14 1.18
C TYR A 118 -8.76 -2.25 -0.36
N ILE A 119 -7.78 -2.98 -0.87
CA ILE A 119 -7.42 -3.03 -2.30
C ILE A 119 -8.59 -3.16 -3.29
N GLY A 120 -9.60 -4.01 -2.99
CA GLY A 120 -10.73 -4.22 -3.89
C GLY A 120 -11.55 -2.94 -4.14
N PRO A 121 -12.22 -2.37 -3.12
CA PRO A 121 -12.99 -1.13 -3.29
C PRO A 121 -12.11 0.09 -3.58
N MET A 122 -10.85 0.12 -3.14
CA MET A 122 -9.92 1.21 -3.46
C MET A 122 -9.72 1.37 -4.97
N MET A 123 -9.60 0.28 -5.71
CA MET A 123 -9.49 0.36 -7.18
C MET A 123 -10.74 0.99 -7.82
N GLY A 124 -11.93 0.69 -7.28
CA GLY A 124 -13.18 1.34 -7.72
C GLY A 124 -13.23 2.83 -7.37
N GLN A 125 -12.75 3.21 -6.18
CA GLN A 125 -12.61 4.60 -5.77
C GLN A 125 -11.62 5.37 -6.64
N ALA A 126 -10.46 4.78 -6.94
CA ALA A 126 -9.48 5.38 -7.84
C ALA A 126 -10.03 5.59 -9.25
N ALA A 127 -10.72 4.59 -9.79
CA ALA A 127 -11.38 4.71 -11.09
C ALA A 127 -12.45 5.82 -11.11
N GLN A 128 -13.21 5.96 -10.01
CA GLN A 128 -14.15 7.07 -9.86
C GLN A 128 -13.43 8.43 -9.79
N ALA A 129 -12.35 8.55 -9.01
CA ALA A 129 -11.59 9.79 -8.86
C ALA A 129 -11.01 10.30 -10.19
N VAL A 130 -10.48 9.40 -11.01
CA VAL A 130 -10.01 9.73 -12.37
C VAL A 130 -11.19 10.09 -13.28
N GLY A 131 -12.26 9.31 -13.27
CA GLY A 131 -13.44 9.57 -14.09
C GLY A 131 -14.14 10.90 -13.77
N ASP A 132 -14.16 11.29 -12.50
CA ASP A 132 -14.71 12.57 -12.03
C ASP A 132 -13.74 13.76 -12.23
N GLY A 133 -12.52 13.51 -12.72
CA GLY A 133 -11.53 14.53 -13.02
C GLY A 133 -10.84 15.13 -11.80
N LEU A 134 -10.81 14.43 -10.66
CA LEU A 134 -10.04 14.86 -9.48
C LEU A 134 -8.52 14.79 -9.74
N CYS A 135 -8.12 13.87 -10.61
CA CYS A 135 -6.78 13.70 -11.15
C CYS A 135 -6.88 13.10 -12.57
N GLU A 136 -5.88 13.32 -13.39
CA GLU A 136 -5.78 12.70 -14.72
C GLU A 136 -5.08 11.34 -14.64
N THR A 137 -4.02 11.25 -13.83
CA THR A 137 -3.25 10.03 -13.61
C THR A 137 -3.08 9.78 -12.12
N ALA A 138 -3.75 8.73 -11.64
CA ALA A 138 -3.65 8.28 -10.25
C ALA A 138 -2.61 7.17 -10.10
N LEU A 139 -1.70 7.32 -9.14
CA LEU A 139 -0.91 6.23 -8.59
C LEU A 139 -1.64 5.64 -7.38
N VAL A 140 -1.86 4.33 -7.40
CA VAL A 140 -2.61 3.61 -6.37
C VAL A 140 -1.74 2.50 -5.80
N TRP A 141 -1.65 2.38 -4.47
CA TRP A 141 -0.91 1.30 -3.82
C TRP A 141 -1.61 0.80 -2.56
N TYR A 142 -1.44 -0.49 -2.29
CA TYR A 142 -1.91 -1.13 -1.06
C TYR A 142 -0.70 -1.60 -0.25
N PRO A 143 -0.33 -0.88 0.83
CA PRO A 143 0.81 -1.25 1.65
C PRO A 143 0.45 -2.48 2.48
N MET A 144 1.29 -3.51 2.45
CA MET A 144 1.20 -4.67 3.33
C MET A 144 2.44 -4.70 4.20
N VAL A 145 2.27 -4.81 5.52
CA VAL A 145 3.40 -4.84 6.44
C VAL A 145 3.39 -6.09 7.29
N ASN A 146 4.57 -6.66 7.48
CA ASN A 146 4.80 -7.68 8.48
C ASN A 146 6.07 -7.36 9.27
N LEU A 147 5.93 -7.20 10.58
CA LEU A 147 7.02 -6.84 11.48
C LEU A 147 7.59 -8.09 12.14
N GLU A 148 8.90 -8.09 12.39
CA GLU A 148 9.54 -9.22 13.05
C GLU A 148 8.88 -9.56 14.39
N GLY A 149 8.55 -10.85 14.53
CA GLY A 149 7.94 -11.39 15.72
C GLY A 149 6.54 -10.82 16.02
N ARG A 150 5.76 -10.38 15.01
CA ARG A 150 4.43 -9.79 15.24
C ARG A 150 3.33 -10.25 14.26
N TYR A 151 3.66 -11.03 13.22
CA TYR A 151 2.65 -11.59 12.31
C TYR A 151 1.71 -12.56 13.04
N GLY A 152 0.41 -12.28 13.04
CA GLY A 152 -0.60 -13.21 13.54
C GLY A 152 -0.28 -13.72 14.95
N HIS A 153 0.25 -12.86 15.84
CA HIS A 153 0.71 -13.23 17.19
C HIS A 153 -0.41 -13.71 18.14
N ASN A 154 -1.60 -13.97 17.58
CA ASN A 154 -2.66 -14.77 18.17
C ASN A 154 -2.35 -16.28 18.07
N ASN A 155 -1.40 -16.70 17.21
CA ASN A 155 -0.94 -18.07 17.06
C ASN A 155 0.52 -18.23 17.56
N PRO A 156 0.74 -18.93 18.70
CA PRO A 156 2.08 -19.15 19.26
C PRO A 156 3.08 -19.83 18.31
N GLN A 157 2.58 -20.61 17.34
CA GLN A 157 3.42 -21.36 16.38
C GLN A 157 4.11 -20.46 15.35
N ASN A 158 3.69 -19.18 15.20
CA ASN A 158 4.35 -18.22 14.31
C ASN A 158 5.74 -17.78 14.81
N THR A 159 6.12 -18.18 16.03
CA THR A 159 7.47 -17.99 16.59
C THR A 159 8.44 -19.12 16.25
N ASP A 160 7.93 -20.26 15.77
CA ASP A 160 8.74 -21.42 15.41
C ASP A 160 9.45 -21.22 14.06
N GLN A 161 10.63 -21.83 13.92
CA GLN A 161 11.41 -21.84 12.67
C GLN A 161 10.81 -22.78 11.60
N GLU A 162 9.91 -23.67 12.01
CA GLU A 162 9.33 -24.71 11.16
C GLU A 162 7.81 -24.80 11.37
N ALA A 163 7.08 -25.11 10.30
CA ALA A 163 5.65 -25.44 10.35
C ALA A 163 5.46 -26.92 9.96
N PRO A 164 5.54 -27.87 10.91
CA PRO A 164 5.52 -29.30 10.59
C PRO A 164 4.11 -29.84 10.34
N GLY A 165 4.02 -30.94 9.58
CA GLY A 165 2.78 -31.68 9.36
C GLY A 165 1.71 -30.86 8.64
N ASN A 166 0.45 -31.03 9.02
CA ASN A 166 -0.69 -30.33 8.38
C ASN A 166 -0.61 -28.80 8.54
N SER A 167 0.12 -28.32 9.54
CA SER A 167 0.32 -26.90 9.80
C SER A 167 1.19 -26.23 8.72
N ALA A 168 1.97 -26.98 7.94
CA ALA A 168 2.75 -26.46 6.81
C ALA A 168 1.87 -25.78 5.74
N PHE A 169 0.60 -26.17 5.63
CA PHE A 169 -0.31 -25.68 4.61
C PHE A 169 -1.02 -24.39 5.00
N THR A 170 -0.98 -24.00 6.28
CA THR A 170 -1.79 -22.90 6.79
C THR A 170 -0.92 -21.86 7.52
N LEU A 171 0.00 -22.29 8.40
CA LEU A 171 0.80 -21.39 9.24
C LEU A 171 1.70 -20.41 8.50
N PRO A 172 2.39 -20.78 7.39
CA PRO A 172 3.18 -19.80 6.64
C PRO A 172 2.35 -18.60 6.13
N TRP A 173 1.01 -18.75 6.09
CA TRP A 173 0.05 -17.79 5.57
C TRP A 173 -0.79 -17.10 6.66
N GLY A 174 -0.50 -17.35 7.94
CA GLY A 174 -1.11 -16.60 9.05
C GLY A 174 -2.36 -17.19 9.69
N TYR A 175 -2.80 -18.39 9.32
CA TYR A 175 -3.90 -19.11 9.98
C TYR A 175 -3.64 -20.59 10.18
#